data_AF-A0A0L6X3K9-F1
#
_entry.id   AF-A0A0L6X3K9-F1
#
_cell.length_a   1.000
_cell.length_b   1.000
_cell.length_c   1.000
_cell.angle_alpha   90.00
_cell.angle_beta   90.00
_cell.angle_gamma   90.00
#
_symmetry.space_group_name_H-M   'P 1'
#
loop_
_entity.id
_entity.type
_entity.pdbx_description
1 polymer ?
#
loop_
_entity_poly.entity_id
_entity_poly.type
_entity_poly.pdbx_seq_one_letter_code
_entity_poly.pdbx_strand_id
1 'polypeptide(L)'
;MMHYYDILQHIHFKWLTDYKGLVHLLKQRNLLGRQVWWVEKISKFDFEVVYFAGVDNILANALSWIYSNDSSSIKRAVSEYTYYDVVK
;
A
#
# COMPACT_ATOMS: atom_id res chain seq x y z
N MET A 1 5.75 -3.37 8.45
CA MET A 1 6.93 -2.62 8.00
C MET A 1 6.54 -1.75 6.79
N MET A 2 7.22 -0.65 6.48
CA MET A 2 6.96 0.14 5.26
C MET A 2 8.03 -0.19 4.22
N HIS A 3 7.68 -1.02 3.23
CA HIS A 3 8.61 -1.59 2.24
C HIS A 3 9.34 -0.53 1.40
N TYR A 4 8.72 0.64 1.21
CA TYR A 4 9.25 1.68 0.33
C TYR A 4 9.70 2.93 1.09
N TYR A 5 9.88 2.83 2.41
CA TYR A 5 10.21 3.98 3.26
C TYR A 5 11.46 4.73 2.74
N ASP A 6 12.54 4.00 2.42
CA ASP A 6 13.82 4.59 2.00
C ASP A 6 13.76 5.28 0.64
N ILE A 7 12.90 4.79 -0.25
CA ILE A 7 12.79 5.30 -1.64
C ILE A 7 11.80 6.47 -1.71
N LEU A 8 10.78 6.49 -0.85
CA LEU A 8 9.72 7.51 -0.87
C LEU A 8 10.01 8.71 0.05
N GLN A 9 11.02 8.62 0.89
CA GLN A 9 11.46 9.76 1.71
C GLN A 9 11.93 10.92 0.81
N HIS A 10 11.46 12.13 1.11
CA HIS A 10 11.84 13.38 0.44
C HIS A 10 11.47 13.51 -1.05
N ILE A 11 10.67 12.60 -1.59
CA ILE A 11 10.20 12.66 -2.98
C ILE A 11 8.69 12.90 -2.97
N HIS A 12 8.22 13.82 -3.80
CA HIS A 12 6.80 13.96 -4.09
C HIS A 12 6.36 12.87 -5.06
N PHE A 13 5.35 12.08 -4.67
CA PHE A 13 4.82 11.01 -5.53
C PHE A 13 3.29 10.99 -5.57
N LYS A 14 2.75 10.30 -6.59
CA LYS A 14 1.32 10.05 -6.73
C LYS A 14 0.98 8.67 -6.21
N TRP A 15 0.10 8.61 -5.22
CA TRP A 15 -0.48 7.37 -4.73
C TRP A 15 -1.75 7.07 -5.51
N LEU A 16 -1.62 6.21 -6.53
CA LEU A 16 -2.75 5.71 -7.30
C LEU A 16 -3.48 4.63 -6.50
N THR A 17 -4.79 4.80 -6.29
CA THR A 17 -5.60 3.80 -5.58
C THR A 17 -7.03 3.75 -6.11
N ASP A 18 -7.59 2.55 -6.14
CA ASP A 18 -9.01 2.29 -6.39
C ASP A 18 -9.86 2.34 -5.11
N TYR A 19 -9.22 2.56 -3.96
CA TYR A 19 -9.91 2.66 -2.69
C TYR A 19 -10.32 4.10 -2.36
N LYS A 20 -11.59 4.43 -2.62
CA LYS A 20 -12.17 5.74 -2.32
C LYS A 20 -12.03 6.13 -0.83
N GLY A 21 -12.03 5.15 0.07
CA GLY A 21 -11.91 5.42 1.50
C GLY A 21 -10.61 6.12 1.90
N LEU A 22 -9.51 5.92 1.15
CA LEU A 22 -8.24 6.62 1.42
C LEU A 22 -8.33 8.11 1.09
N VAL A 23 -9.00 8.45 -0.01
CA VAL A 23 -9.26 9.85 -0.40
C VAL A 23 -10.10 10.56 0.67
N HIS A 24 -11.07 9.85 1.25
CA HIS A 24 -11.91 10.39 2.32
C HIS A 24 -11.18 10.48 3.66
N LEU A 25 -10.30 9.50 3.97
CA LEU A 25 -9.52 9.45 5.21
C LEU A 25 -8.72 10.75 5.44
N LEU A 26 -8.09 11.27 4.39
CA LEU A 26 -7.28 12.50 4.47
C LEU A 26 -8.12 13.78 4.59
N LYS A 27 -9.38 13.75 4.15
CA LYS A 27 -10.29 14.92 4.18
C LYS A 27 -11.13 14.98 5.45
N GLN A 28 -11.20 13.90 6.22
CA GLN A 28 -12.11 13.78 7.35
C GLN A 28 -11.57 14.50 8.58
N ARG A 29 -12.41 15.36 9.21
CA ARG A 29 -12.01 16.17 10.38
C ARG A 29 -11.98 15.37 11.69
N ASN A 30 -12.85 14.38 11.84
CA ASN A 30 -12.95 13.54 13.03
C ASN A 30 -12.50 12.12 12.69
N LEU A 31 -11.25 11.80 13.03
CA LEU A 31 -10.66 10.49 12.78
C LEU A 31 -10.78 9.61 14.04
N LEU A 32 -11.08 8.33 13.82
CA LEU A 32 -11.02 7.31 14.88
C LEU A 32 -9.55 7.05 15.26
N GLY A 33 -9.26 6.57 16.48
CA GLY A 33 -7.88 6.37 16.94
C GLY A 33 -7.01 5.53 16.00
N ARG A 34 -7.56 4.46 15.40
CA ARG A 34 -6.84 3.66 14.39
C ARG A 34 -6.57 4.44 13.10
N GLN A 35 -7.49 5.31 12.70
CA GLN A 35 -7.32 6.17 11.53
C GLN A 35 -6.27 7.25 11.77
N VAL A 36 -6.24 7.85 12.97
CA VAL A 36 -5.20 8.81 13.36
C VAL A 36 -3.81 8.19 13.26
N TRP A 37 -3.63 6.98 13.81
CA TRP A 37 -2.35 6.28 13.70
C TRP A 37 -1.90 6.06 12.26
N TRP A 38 -2.83 5.67 11.38
CA TRP A 38 -2.52 5.51 9.95
C TRP A 38 -2.15 6.83 9.30
N VAL A 39 -2.90 7.90 9.57
CA VAL A 39 -2.62 9.24 9.05
C VAL A 39 -1.25 9.73 9.52
N GLU A 40 -0.95 9.68 10.81
CA GLU A 40 0.38 10.03 11.34
C GLU A 40 1.52 9.26 10.66
N LYS A 41 1.28 7.98 10.38
CA LYS A 41 2.28 7.13 9.74
C LYS A 41 2.55 7.53 8.30
N ILE A 42 1.51 7.83 7.53
CA ILE A 42 1.66 8.21 6.12
C ILE A 42 2.03 9.68 5.94
N SER A 43 1.67 10.57 6.88
CA SER A 43 2.01 12.00 6.85
C SER A 43 3.51 12.32 6.87
N LYS A 44 4.37 11.32 7.06
CA LYS A 44 5.83 11.45 6.92
C LYS A 44 6.28 11.60 5.47
N PHE A 45 5.41 11.28 4.53
CA PHE A 45 5.69 11.32 3.10
C PHE A 45 5.02 12.53 2.44
N ASP A 46 5.60 12.99 1.35
CA ASP A 46 5.00 13.99 0.47
C ASP A 46 4.29 13.30 -0.69
N PHE A 47 2.96 13.27 -0.67
CA PHE A 47 2.19 12.53 -1.67
C PHE A 47 0.83 13.15 -1.99
N GLU A 48 0.37 12.87 -3.20
CA GLU A 48 -0.98 13.16 -3.68
C GLU A 48 -1.74 11.84 -3.87
N VAL A 49 -2.92 11.69 -3.25
CA VAL A 49 -3.79 10.54 -3.49
C VAL A 49 -4.65 10.79 -4.72
N VAL A 50 -4.48 9.96 -5.75
CA VAL A 50 -5.24 10.03 -6.99
C VAL A 50 -6.12 8.78 -7.09
N TYR A 51 -7.43 9.02 -7.20
CA TYR A 51 -8.37 7.93 -7.45
C TYR A 51 -8.19 7.40 -8.87
N PHE A 52 -7.98 6.09 -8.99
CA PHE A 52 -7.85 5.39 -10.25
C PHE A 52 -8.84 4.23 -10.25
N ALA A 53 -9.71 4.13 -11.26
CA ALA A 53 -10.78 3.13 -11.25
C ALA A 53 -10.18 1.71 -11.21
N GLY A 54 -10.78 0.81 -10.41
CA GLY A 54 -10.25 -0.55 -10.22
C GLY A 54 -10.15 -1.36 -11.52
N VAL A 55 -11.01 -1.06 -12.50
CA VAL A 55 -10.96 -1.67 -13.85
C VAL A 55 -9.65 -1.34 -14.56
N ASP A 56 -9.11 -0.14 -14.35
CA ASP A 56 -7.87 0.32 -14.96
C ASP A 56 -6.64 -0.07 -14.12
N ASN A 57 -6.81 -0.34 -12.82
CA ASN A 57 -5.75 -0.73 -11.88
C ASN A 57 -5.29 -2.20 -12.06
N ILE A 58 -5.17 -2.65 -13.32
CA ILE A 58 -4.93 -4.04 -13.71
C ILE A 58 -3.63 -4.57 -13.09
N LEU A 59 -2.57 -3.77 -13.08
CA LEU A 59 -1.26 -4.20 -12.59
C LEU A 59 -1.30 -4.48 -11.07
N ALA A 60 -1.79 -3.54 -10.27
CA ALA A 60 -1.86 -3.73 -8.83
C ALA A 60 -2.84 -4.85 -8.45
N ASN A 61 -3.96 -4.95 -9.18
CA ASN A 61 -4.90 -6.06 -9.01
C ASN A 61 -4.26 -7.41 -9.34
N ALA A 62 -3.58 -7.54 -10.49
CA ALA A 62 -2.88 -8.77 -10.85
C ALA A 62 -1.83 -9.15 -9.79
N LEU A 63 -0.99 -8.20 -9.37
CA LEU A 63 0.02 -8.45 -8.32
C LEU A 63 -0.60 -8.90 -6.98
N SER A 64 -1.75 -8.34 -6.62
CA SER A 64 -2.47 -8.75 -5.40
C SER A 64 -2.99 -10.18 -5.50
N TRP A 65 -3.35 -10.61 -6.72
CA TRP A 65 -3.93 -11.92 -7.01
C TRP A 65 -2.92 -13.07 -7.15
N ILE A 66 -1.67 -12.79 -7.56
CA ILE A 66 -0.67 -13.81 -7.94
C ILE A 66 -0.47 -14.91 -6.88
N TYR A 67 -0.66 -14.60 -5.59
CA TYR A 67 -0.48 -15.55 -4.48
C TYR A 67 -1.73 -15.78 -3.63
N SER A 68 -2.87 -15.19 -3.98
CA SER A 68 -4.06 -15.23 -3.11
C SER A 68 -4.68 -16.62 -2.96
N ASN A 69 -4.44 -17.50 -3.94
CA ASN A 69 -5.03 -18.83 -3.99
C ASN A 69 -4.02 -19.96 -3.71
N ASP A 70 -2.80 -19.61 -3.26
CA ASP A 70 -1.82 -20.61 -2.86
C ASP A 70 -2.26 -21.34 -1.60
N SER A 71 -2.11 -22.66 -1.57
CA SER A 71 -2.26 -23.41 -0.33
C SER A 71 -1.11 -23.08 0.61
N SER A 72 -1.37 -23.09 1.92
CA SER A 72 -0.36 -22.80 2.96
C SER A 72 0.87 -23.72 2.95
N SER A 73 0.79 -24.84 2.22
CA SER A 73 1.88 -25.81 2.01
C SER A 73 2.82 -25.44 0.86
N ILE A 74 2.47 -24.50 -0.02
CA ILE A 74 3.30 -24.08 -1.15
C ILE A 74 4.41 -23.17 -0.64
N LYS A 75 5.67 -23.58 -0.85
CA LYS A 75 6.86 -22.76 -0.63
C LYS A 75 7.30 -22.21 -1.98
N ARG A 76 7.38 -20.89 -2.10
CA ARG A 76 7.85 -20.21 -3.32
C ARG A 76 9.36 -20.23 -3.43
N ALA A 77 9.88 -19.96 -4.62
CA ALA A 77 11.32 -19.87 -4.83
C ALA A 77 11.89 -18.70 -4.01
N VAL A 78 13.14 -18.82 -3.55
CA VAL A 78 13.78 -17.78 -2.72
C VAL A 78 13.82 -16.43 -3.44
N SER A 79 13.96 -16.44 -4.77
CA SER A 79 13.98 -15.24 -5.62
C SER A 79 12.65 -14.49 -5.70
N GLU A 80 11.53 -15.12 -5.34
CA GLU A 80 10.20 -14.48 -5.33
C GLU A 80 9.99 -13.62 -4.09
N TYR A 81 10.77 -13.84 -3.02
CA TYR A 81 10.67 -13.07 -1.78
C TYR A 81 11.53 -11.81 -1.84
N THR A 82 10.98 -10.70 -1.35
CA THR A 82 11.75 -9.49 -1.10
C THR A 82 12.43 -9.56 0.27
N TYR A 83 13.46 -8.73 0.47
CA TYR A 83 14.14 -8.59 1.76
C TYR A 83 13.15 -8.40 2.92
N TYR A 84 12.09 -7.63 2.70
CA TYR A 84 11.08 -7.31 3.69
C TYR A 84 10.09 -8.45 3.99
N ASP A 85 10.01 -9.50 3.15
CA ASP A 85 9.17 -10.68 3.40
C ASP A 85 9.85 -11.66 4.37
N VAL A 86 11.18 -11.63 4.42
CA VAL A 86 12.01 -12.54 5.22
C VAL A 86 12.36 -11.95 6.59
N VAL A 87 12.48 -10.62 6.68
CA VAL A 87 12.77 -9.91 7.93
C VAL A 87 11.47 -9.59 8.66
N LYS A 88 11.19 -10.34 9.73
CA LYS A 88 10.05 -10.11 10.64
C LYS A 88 10.39 -9.15 11.77
#